data_AF-A0A5S3UU51-F1
#
_entry.id   AF-A0A5S3UU51-F1
#
_cell.length_a   1.000
_cell.length_b   1.000
_cell.length_c   1.000
_cell.angle_alpha   90.00
_cell.angle_beta   90.00
_cell.angle_gamma   90.00
#
_symmetry.space_group_name_H-M   'P 1'
#
loop_
_entity.id
_entity.type
_entity.pdbx_description
1 polymer ?
#
loop_
_entity_poly.entity_id
_entity_poly.type
_entity_poly.pdbx_seq_one_letter_code
_entity_poly.pdbx_strand_id
1 'polypeptide(L)'
;AAPWSHTLVNGYGPTEATTFTCFYAMSRWDERQAVPIGKPLDNTVCYILDSNLNPVAPGTPGELFIGGAALAVGYLGAPNKTASSFLVDPFMD
;
A
#
# COMPACT_ATOMS: atom_id res chain seq x y z
N ALA A 1 18.06 -15.34 12.03
CA ALA A 1 16.66 -15.66 12.37
C ALA A 1 16.18 -14.66 13.43
N ALA A 2 14.89 -14.35 13.49
CA ALA A 2 14.37 -13.48 14.53
C ALA A 2 14.57 -14.10 15.92
N PRO A 3 14.88 -13.31 16.96
CA PRO A 3 15.13 -13.83 18.30
C PRO A 3 13.85 -14.23 19.05
N TRP A 4 12.68 -14.07 18.43
CA TRP A 4 11.38 -14.31 19.04
C TRP A 4 10.84 -15.69 18.66
N SER A 5 10.09 -16.31 19.56
CA SER A 5 9.38 -17.58 19.30
C SER A 5 8.16 -17.42 18.38
N HIS A 6 7.83 -16.19 18.00
CA HIS A 6 6.67 -15.82 17.20
C HIS A 6 7.10 -14.88 16.08
N THR A 7 6.32 -14.85 14.99
CA THR A 7 6.54 -13.89 13.90
C THR A 7 5.85 -12.58 14.23
N LEU A 8 6.61 -11.49 14.26
CA LEU A 8 6.07 -10.14 14.32
C LEU A 8 5.90 -9.61 12.89
N VAL A 9 4.74 -9.02 12.60
CA VAL A 9 4.41 -8.50 11.26
C VAL A 9 3.99 -7.05 11.40
N ASN A 10 4.62 -6.17 10.62
CA ASN A 10 4.13 -4.82 10.41
C ASN A 10 3.14 -4.84 9.24
N GLY A 11 1.92 -4.36 9.45
CA GLY A 11 0.88 -4.28 8.43
C GLY A 11 0.51 -2.84 8.16
N TYR A 12 0.30 -2.51 6.88
CA TYR A 12 -0.15 -1.20 6.44
C TYR A 12 -1.32 -1.36 5.49
N GLY A 13 -2.35 -0.54 5.66
CA GLY A 13 -3.42 -0.37 4.66
C GLY A 13 -4.40 0.71 5.11
N PRO A 14 -4.89 1.55 4.18
CA PRO A 14 -6.00 2.44 4.48
C PRO A 14 -7.32 1.67 4.63
N THR A 15 -8.34 2.29 5.23
CA THR A 15 -9.69 1.70 5.33
C THR A 15 -10.26 1.40 3.95
N GLU A 16 -9.95 2.26 2.98
CA GLU A 16 -10.32 2.19 1.57
C GLU A 16 -9.76 0.96 0.84
N ALA A 17 -8.78 0.25 1.43
CA ALA A 17 -8.19 -0.97 0.87
C ALA A 17 -8.39 -2.19 1.80
N THR A 18 -9.43 -2.18 2.65
CA THR A 18 -9.85 -3.32 3.48
C THR A 18 -8.79 -3.78 4.49
N THR A 19 -8.45 -2.91 5.44
CA THR A 19 -7.55 -3.15 6.61
C THR A 19 -6.06 -3.21 6.27
N PHE A 20 -5.63 -4.17 5.45
CA PHE A 20 -4.21 -4.33 5.12
C PHE A 20 -4.04 -4.39 3.59
N THR A 21 -3.01 -3.72 3.13
CA THR A 21 -2.56 -3.67 1.74
C THR A 21 -1.18 -4.28 1.61
N CYS A 22 -0.27 -3.92 2.53
CA CYS A 22 1.10 -4.39 2.57
C CYS A 22 1.42 -5.02 3.93
N PHE A 23 2.38 -5.94 3.91
CA PHE A 23 2.94 -6.51 5.12
C PHE A 23 4.46 -6.72 5.04
N TYR A 24 5.10 -6.59 6.19
CA TYR A 24 6.50 -6.89 6.40
C TYR A 24 6.67 -7.84 7.60
N ALA A 25 7.05 -9.09 7.32
CA ALA A 25 7.41 -10.05 8.36
C ALA A 25 8.82 -9.71 8.89
N MET A 26 8.89 -9.35 10.16
CA MET A 26 10.12 -8.85 10.76
C MET A 26 11.07 -9.99 11.12
N SER A 27 12.30 -9.90 10.62
CA SER A 27 13.40 -10.82 10.99
C SER A 27 14.34 -10.27 12.06
N ARG A 28 14.35 -8.94 12.23
CA ARG A 28 15.08 -8.18 13.26
C ARG A 28 14.44 -6.79 13.36
N TRP A 29 14.49 -6.17 14.53
CA TRP A 29 14.12 -4.76 14.71
C TRP A 29 15.39 -3.96 15.00
N ASP A 30 15.60 -2.87 14.28
CA ASP A 30 16.58 -1.84 14.60
C ASP A 30 15.81 -0.59 15.03
N GLU A 31 15.93 -0.21 16.30
CA GLU A 31 15.23 0.94 16.88
C GLU A 31 15.59 2.27 16.19
N ARG A 32 16.68 2.31 15.42
CA ARG A 32 17.14 3.50 14.70
C ARG A 32 16.50 3.68 13.32
N GLN A 33 15.72 2.71 12.84
CA GLN A 33 15.12 2.74 11.51
C GLN A 33 13.61 2.52 11.57
N ALA A 34 12.87 3.26 10.73
CA ALA A 34 11.46 2.97 10.52
C ALA A 34 11.31 1.58 9.87
N VAL A 35 10.33 0.80 10.33
CA VAL A 35 10.05 -0.51 9.73
C VAL A 35 9.30 -0.35 8.42
N PRO A 36 9.74 -1.00 7.33
CA PRO A 36 9.02 -0.97 6.07
C PRO A 36 7.58 -1.45 6.21
N ILE A 37 6.68 -0.90 5.40
CA ILE A 37 5.33 -1.45 5.22
C ILE A 37 5.35 -2.77 4.42
N GLY A 38 6.45 -3.03 3.72
CA GLY A 38 6.73 -4.30 3.06
C GLY A 38 6.11 -4.42 1.67
N LYS A 39 5.62 -5.61 1.34
CA LYS A 39 5.11 -5.96 0.01
C LYS A 39 3.58 -6.06 0.00
N PRO A 40 2.93 -5.88 -1.17
CA PRO A 40 1.49 -6.07 -1.29
C PRO A 40 1.02 -7.47 -0.88
N LEU A 41 -0.21 -7.57 -0.39
CA LEU A 41 -0.95 -8.82 -0.28
C LEU A 41 -1.28 -9.38 -1.67
N ASP A 42 -1.72 -10.64 -1.71
CA ASP A 42 -2.18 -11.26 -2.93
C ASP A 42 -3.32 -10.46 -3.57
N ASN A 43 -3.39 -10.47 -4.91
CA ASN A 43 -4.39 -9.73 -5.70
C ASN A 43 -4.44 -8.21 -5.41
N THR A 44 -3.35 -7.64 -4.90
CA THR A 44 -3.18 -6.22 -4.60
C THR A 44 -1.95 -5.71 -5.34
N VAL A 45 -2.06 -4.51 -5.92
CA VAL A 45 -0.94 -3.80 -6.55
C VAL A 45 -0.68 -2.50 -5.83
N CYS A 46 0.60 -2.11 -5.75
CA CYS A 46 1.02 -0.84 -5.19
C CYS A 46 1.95 -0.16 -6.17
N TYR A 47 1.66 1.10 -6.50
CA TYR A 47 2.51 1.94 -7.34
C TYR A 47 3.04 3.10 -6.52
N ILE A 48 4.28 3.50 -6.78
CA ILE A 48 4.82 4.78 -6.29
C ILE A 48 4.89 5.70 -7.50
N LEU A 49 4.07 6.74 -7.53
CA LEU A 49 3.87 7.60 -8.68
C LEU A 49 4.33 9.04 -8.42
N ASP A 50 4.72 9.74 -9.48
CA ASP A 50 4.92 11.19 -9.46
C ASP A 50 3.60 11.96 -9.64
N SER A 51 3.67 13.30 -9.63
CA SER A 51 2.49 14.17 -9.79
C SER A 51 1.80 14.07 -11.15
N ASN A 52 2.47 13.46 -12.15
CA ASN A 52 1.93 13.22 -13.48
C ASN A 52 1.44 11.76 -13.64
N LEU A 53 1.34 11.02 -12.54
CA LEU A 53 0.95 9.61 -12.48
C LEU A 53 1.90 8.64 -13.21
N ASN A 54 3.19 8.98 -13.32
CA ASN A 54 4.19 8.07 -13.85
C ASN A 54 4.90 7.30 -12.72
N PRO A 55 5.27 6.02 -12.91
CA PRO A 55 6.05 5.28 -11.91
C PRO A 55 7.42 5.92 -11.68
N VAL A 56 7.79 6.09 -10.41
CA VAL A 56 9.12 6.59 -10.05
C VAL A 56 10.15 5.46 -9.93
N ALA A 57 11.43 5.80 -10.10
CA ALA A 57 12.52 4.83 -9.94
C ALA A 57 12.69 4.39 -8.47
N PRO A 58 13.14 3.15 -8.20
CA PRO A 58 13.38 2.67 -6.84
C PRO A 58 14.27 3.62 -6.01
N GLY A 59 13.84 3.89 -4.77
CA GLY A 59 14.53 4.83 -3.87
C GLY A 59 14.14 6.30 -4.06
N THR A 60 13.34 6.63 -5.07
CA THR A 60 12.81 7.98 -5.28
C THR A 60 11.49 8.14 -4.53
N PRO A 61 11.29 9.21 -3.75
CA PRO A 61 9.98 9.49 -3.15
C PRO A 61 8.89 9.73 -4.20
N GLY A 62 7.69 9.25 -3.92
CA GLY A 62 6.47 9.50 -4.70
C GLY A 62 5.23 9.15 -3.87
N GLU A 63 4.06 9.33 -4.45
CA GLU A 63 2.78 9.02 -3.79
C GLU A 63 2.41 7.55 -4.00
N LEU A 64 1.93 6.90 -2.93
CA LEU A 64 1.50 5.51 -2.96
C LEU A 64 0.07 5.40 -3.47
N PHE A 65 -0.10 4.73 -4.60
CA PHE A 65 -1.40 4.32 -5.15
C PHE A 65 -1.59 2.81 -4.96
N ILE A 66 -2.83 2.43 -4.66
CA ILE A 66 -3.21 1.04 -4.35
C ILE A 66 -4.29 0.61 -5.34
N GLY A 67 -4.12 -0.58 -5.91
CA GLY A 67 -5.08 -1.20 -6.82
C GLY A 67 -5.35 -2.66 -6.43
N GLY A 68 -6.29 -3.27 -7.15
CA GLY A 68 -6.62 -4.69 -7.01
C GLY A 68 -7.90 -4.96 -6.22
N ALA A 69 -8.06 -6.21 -5.79
CA ALA A 69 -9.35 -6.75 -5.34
C ALA A 69 -9.83 -6.22 -3.98
N ALA A 70 -8.94 -5.63 -3.19
CA ALA A 70 -9.24 -5.17 -1.84
C ALA A 70 -9.78 -3.72 -1.77
N LEU A 71 -9.90 -3.02 -2.91
CA LEU A 71 -10.42 -1.67 -2.94
C LEU A 71 -11.90 -1.62 -2.54
N ALA A 72 -12.23 -0.65 -1.69
CA ALA A 72 -13.60 -0.30 -1.39
C ALA A 72 -14.30 0.23 -2.65
N VAL A 73 -15.63 0.14 -2.65
CA VAL A 73 -16.48 0.68 -3.74
C VAL A 73 -16.48 2.21 -3.81
N GLY A 74 -15.97 2.88 -2.77
CA GLY A 74 -15.95 4.33 -2.64
C GLY A 74 -16.57 4.84 -1.33
N TYR A 75 -16.76 6.15 -1.26
CA TYR A 75 -17.40 6.80 -0.12
C TYR A 75 -18.92 6.91 -0.32
N LEU A 76 -19.68 6.40 0.65
CA LEU A 76 -21.15 6.41 0.62
C LEU A 76 -21.68 7.85 0.55
N GLY A 77 -22.53 8.12 -0.44
CA GLY A 77 -23.17 9.44 -0.62
C GLY A 77 -22.22 10.56 -1.06
N ALA A 78 -20.97 10.26 -1.40
CA ALA A 78 -19.95 11.25 -1.75
C ALA A 78 -19.25 10.96 -3.09
N PRO A 79 -19.98 10.97 -4.22
CA PRO A 79 -19.44 10.56 -5.52
C PRO A 79 -18.23 11.39 -5.98
N ASN A 80 -18.19 12.70 -5.71
CA ASN A 80 -17.04 13.55 -6.07
C ASN A 80 -15.78 13.17 -5.27
N LYS A 81 -15.95 12.78 -4.00
CA LYS A 81 -14.83 12.30 -3.18
C LYS A 81 -14.37 10.93 -3.66
N THR A 82 -15.31 10.05 -4.01
CA THR A 82 -14.98 8.76 -4.62
C THR A 82 -14.18 8.95 -5.90
N ALA A 83 -14.66 9.78 -6.83
CA ALA A 83 -14.00 9.99 -8.12
C ALA A 83 -12.61 10.65 -8.01
N SER A 84 -12.33 11.39 -6.93
CA SER A 84 -11.01 12.00 -6.71
C SER A 84 -10.04 11.10 -5.93
N SER A 85 -10.52 10.08 -5.22
CA SER A 85 -9.68 9.13 -4.47
C SER A 85 -9.52 7.77 -5.16
N PHE A 86 -10.48 7.37 -6.00
CA PHE A 86 -10.47 6.10 -6.73
C PHE A 86 -10.37 6.40 -8.23
N LEU A 87 -9.13 6.44 -8.72
CA LEU A 87 -8.80 6.78 -10.10
C LEU A 87 -8.87 5.54 -11.00
N VAL A 88 -8.94 5.77 -12.32
CA VAL A 88 -8.73 4.72 -13.32
C VAL A 88 -7.25 4.36 -13.31
N ASP A 89 -6.94 3.06 -13.19
CA ASP A 89 -5.56 2.56 -13.26
C ASP A 89 -5.07 2.60 -14.72
N PRO A 90 -4.06 3.42 -15.07
CA PRO A 90 -3.54 3.52 -16.43
C PRO A 90 -2.61 2.36 -16.82
N PHE A 91 -2.30 1.44 -15.89
CA PHE A 91 -1.38 0.32 -16.09
C PHE A 91 -2.08 -1.04 -16.20
N MET A 92 -3.39 -1.09 -15.95
CA MET A 92 -4.21 -2.28 -16.15
C MET A 92 -4.73 -2.30 -17.59
N ASP A 93 -4.56 -3.44 -18.28
CA ASP A 93 -5.15 -3.72 -19.59
C ASP A 93 -6.65 -4.07 -19.49
#